data_AF-A0A399NSI0-F1
#
_entry.id   AF-A0A399NSI0-F1
#
_cell.length_a   1.000
_cell.length_b   1.000
_cell.length_c   1.000
_cell.angle_alpha   90.00
_cell.angle_beta   90.00
_cell.angle_gamma   90.00
#
_symmetry.space_group_name_H-M   'P 1'
#
loop_
_entity.id
_entity.type
_entity.pdbx_description
1 polymer ?
#
loop_
_entity_poly.entity_id
_entity_poly.type
_entity_poly.pdbx_seq_one_letter_code
_entity_poly.pdbx_strand_id
1 'polypeptide(L)'
;MSTDQYAFQDPTKMYAEIQPSAQQQDGPGLDAALDDTADRGEKTYRGSNRLVGRKALVTGADSGIGAAVAIAYAREGADVALSYLPEEEEDAKKVVALIEEAGRTAVAIPGDIATAEFSRELVAKAVDGLGGLDIVVNNAGKQQNFDSLEDISDEEFDVTFKTNVYAMFWITKAALPHLKPGSSIINTSSIQAYAPSPNLVHYATTKASINAFSKGLAQQLAPKGIRVNVVAPGPIWTPLQTAGGQPEDALPEFGEDTPLGRAGQPAELAPAYVFLASNESSYVVGETLNVNGGMPTP
;
A
#
# COMPACT_ATOMS: atom_id res chain seq x y z
N MET A 1 2.13 -15.67 25.28
CA MET A 1 0.88 -15.09 24.74
C MET A 1 1.23 -14.52 23.39
N SER A 2 0.46 -14.81 22.35
CA SER A 2 0.67 -14.17 21.03
C SER A 2 0.43 -12.67 21.19
N THR A 3 1.41 -11.84 20.81
CA THR A 3 1.28 -10.38 20.77
C THR A 3 0.65 -10.01 19.44
N ASP A 4 -0.68 -10.07 19.38
CA ASP A 4 -1.46 -9.60 18.23
C ASP A 4 -1.93 -8.17 18.42
N GLN A 5 -2.59 -7.61 17.41
CA GLN A 5 -3.05 -6.22 17.39
C GLN A 5 -4.13 -5.88 18.43
N TYR A 6 -4.63 -6.86 19.20
CA TYR A 6 -5.58 -6.64 20.29
C TYR A 6 -4.93 -6.60 21.67
N ALA A 7 -3.63 -6.88 21.76
CA ALA A 7 -2.90 -6.82 23.02
C ALA A 7 -2.70 -5.35 23.47
N PHE A 8 -2.92 -5.07 24.76
CA PHE A 8 -2.61 -3.76 25.34
C PHE A 8 -1.10 -3.61 25.48
N GLN A 9 -0.50 -2.74 24.67
CA GLN A 9 0.96 -2.55 24.59
C GLN A 9 1.32 -1.07 24.43
N ASP A 10 2.54 -0.71 24.82
CA ASP A 10 3.12 0.60 24.59
C ASP A 10 3.56 0.74 23.13
N PRO A 11 2.91 1.60 22.32
CA PRO A 11 3.22 1.72 20.89
C PRO A 11 4.62 2.29 20.62
N THR A 12 5.26 2.95 21.60
CA THR A 12 6.65 3.43 21.48
C THR A 12 7.68 2.30 21.61
N LYS A 13 7.25 1.12 22.07
CA LYS A 13 8.11 -0.07 22.28
C LYS A 13 7.77 -1.22 21.35
N MET A 14 6.61 -1.20 20.69
CA MET A 14 6.31 -2.15 19.64
C MET A 14 7.30 -2.00 18.49
N TYR A 15 7.85 -3.11 17.99
CA TYR A 15 8.80 -3.15 16.87
C TYR A 15 10.13 -2.40 17.09
N ALA A 16 10.44 -1.99 18.32
CA ALA A 16 11.66 -1.24 18.63
C ALA A 16 12.96 -2.06 18.42
N GLU A 17 12.83 -3.37 18.27
CA GLU A 17 13.90 -4.30 17.90
C GLU A 17 14.27 -4.25 16.42
N ILE A 18 13.40 -3.72 15.55
CA ILE A 18 13.68 -3.54 14.12
C ILE A 18 14.32 -2.17 13.95
N GLN A 19 15.63 -2.16 13.75
CA GLN A 19 16.43 -0.95 13.59
C GLN A 19 16.98 -0.92 12.17
N PRO A 20 16.39 -0.12 11.25
CA PRO A 20 16.86 -0.02 9.88
C PRO A 20 18.39 0.11 9.76
N SER A 21 19.03 -0.81 9.05
CA SER A 21 20.44 -0.69 8.68
C SER A 21 20.64 0.18 7.44
N ALA A 22 21.85 0.73 7.30
CA ALA A 22 22.30 1.25 6.01
C ALA A 22 22.42 0.08 5.02
N GLN A 23 21.65 0.15 3.94
CA GLN A 23 21.63 -0.85 2.88
C GLN A 23 21.08 -0.22 1.58
N GLN A 24 21.43 -0.81 0.44
CA GLN A 24 20.89 -0.40 -0.86
C GLN A 24 20.50 -1.64 -1.67
N GLN A 25 19.39 -1.53 -2.39
CA GLN A 25 18.92 -2.56 -3.33
C GLN A 25 18.67 -1.95 -4.71
N ASP A 26 18.81 -2.77 -5.75
CA ASP A 26 18.43 -2.43 -7.12
C ASP A 26 16.93 -2.70 -7.37
N GLY A 27 16.38 -2.12 -8.43
CA GLY A 27 15.01 -2.38 -8.86
C GLY A 27 13.97 -1.85 -7.85
N PRO A 28 12.85 -2.57 -7.62
CA PRO A 28 11.87 -2.19 -6.62
C PRO A 28 12.26 -2.60 -5.19
N GLY A 29 13.35 -3.36 -5.04
CA GLY A 29 13.74 -4.01 -3.79
C GLY A 29 12.92 -5.25 -3.48
N LEU A 30 13.41 -6.06 -2.54
CA LEU A 30 12.74 -7.26 -2.02
C LEU A 30 12.68 -7.18 -0.49
N ASP A 31 11.54 -7.56 0.09
CA ASP A 31 11.41 -7.79 1.53
C ASP A 31 12.35 -8.93 1.97
N ALA A 32 12.53 -9.94 1.11
CA ALA A 32 13.46 -11.04 1.33
C ALA A 32 14.90 -10.59 1.58
N ALA A 33 15.28 -9.44 1.03
CA ALA A 33 16.64 -8.93 1.01
C ALA A 33 16.87 -7.79 2.02
N LEU A 34 15.86 -7.42 2.81
CA LEU A 34 16.06 -6.48 3.92
C LEU A 34 16.89 -7.14 5.02
N ASP A 35 18.01 -6.51 5.40
CA ASP A 35 18.82 -6.94 6.55
C ASP A 35 17.98 -7.06 7.82
N ASP A 36 17.17 -6.04 8.09
CA ASP A 36 16.18 -6.01 9.16
C ASP A 36 14.81 -6.33 8.55
N THR A 37 14.30 -7.54 8.76
CA THR A 37 13.04 -7.96 8.13
C THR A 37 11.86 -7.12 8.61
N ALA A 38 11.12 -6.51 7.67
CA ALA A 38 9.90 -5.79 8.00
C ALA A 38 8.79 -6.73 8.50
N ASP A 39 8.04 -6.32 9.53
CA ASP A 39 6.87 -7.08 10.01
C ASP A 39 5.63 -6.70 9.19
N ARG A 40 5.07 -7.66 8.45
CA ARG A 40 3.86 -7.47 7.61
C ARG A 40 2.62 -8.10 8.24
N GLY A 41 2.73 -8.55 9.48
CA GLY A 41 1.63 -9.13 10.23
C GLY A 41 1.53 -10.64 10.07
N GLU A 42 2.51 -11.31 9.46
CA GLU A 42 2.49 -12.76 9.18
C GLU A 42 2.27 -13.59 10.45
N LYS A 43 2.74 -13.12 11.60
CA LYS A 43 2.56 -13.83 12.88
C LYS A 43 1.59 -13.12 13.82
N THR A 44 1.34 -11.83 13.59
CA THR A 44 0.70 -10.95 14.58
C THR A 44 -0.71 -10.51 14.17
N TYR A 45 -1.05 -10.45 12.87
CA TYR A 45 -2.39 -10.02 12.46
C TYR A 45 -3.43 -11.10 12.70
N ARG A 46 -4.35 -10.92 13.65
CA ARG A 46 -5.46 -11.86 13.90
C ARG A 46 -6.76 -11.35 13.28
N GLY A 47 -7.32 -12.05 12.29
CA GLY A 47 -8.59 -11.66 11.68
C GLY A 47 -9.81 -11.87 12.59
N SER A 48 -10.90 -11.17 12.29
CA SER A 48 -12.19 -11.30 12.97
C SER A 48 -13.38 -11.36 12.00
N ASN A 49 -13.15 -11.89 10.78
CA ASN A 49 -14.17 -12.10 9.75
C ASN A 49 -14.87 -10.81 9.26
N ARG A 50 -14.16 -9.68 9.21
CA ARG A 50 -14.73 -8.37 8.82
C ARG A 50 -14.94 -8.22 7.31
N LEU A 51 -14.36 -9.11 6.49
CA LEU A 51 -14.37 -9.05 5.02
C LEU A 51 -14.78 -10.40 4.38
N VAL A 52 -15.57 -11.22 5.07
CA VAL A 52 -16.00 -12.54 4.57
C VAL A 52 -16.62 -12.44 3.19
N GLY A 53 -16.04 -13.18 2.24
CA GLY A 53 -16.54 -13.31 0.87
C GLY A 53 -16.22 -12.13 -0.04
N ARG A 54 -15.50 -11.11 0.45
CA ARG A 54 -15.06 -9.96 -0.35
C ARG A 54 -14.02 -10.38 -1.38
N LYS A 55 -13.90 -9.60 -2.46
CA LYS A 55 -13.02 -9.85 -3.60
C LYS A 55 -12.12 -8.64 -3.82
N ALA A 56 -10.84 -8.76 -3.47
CA ALA A 56 -9.90 -7.66 -3.41
C ALA A 56 -8.82 -7.74 -4.49
N LEU A 57 -8.55 -6.62 -5.16
CA LEU A 57 -7.33 -6.40 -5.92
C LEU A 57 -6.41 -5.47 -5.13
N VAL A 58 -5.16 -5.87 -4.90
CA VAL A 58 -4.11 -5.07 -4.25
C VAL A 58 -2.88 -4.98 -5.15
N THR A 59 -2.46 -3.77 -5.52
CA THR A 59 -1.21 -3.56 -6.29
C THR A 59 -0.01 -3.34 -5.38
N GLY A 60 1.18 -3.80 -5.80
CA GLY A 60 2.40 -3.79 -4.98
C GLY A 60 2.20 -4.60 -3.70
N ALA A 61 1.64 -5.81 -3.87
CA ALA A 61 1.17 -6.66 -2.78
C ALA A 61 2.09 -7.85 -2.49
N ASP A 62 3.21 -7.93 -3.20
CA ASP A 62 4.35 -8.81 -2.95
C ASP A 62 5.07 -8.45 -1.64
N SER A 63 5.19 -7.15 -1.34
CA SER A 63 6.02 -6.64 -0.26
C SER A 63 5.38 -5.49 0.53
N GLY A 64 6.01 -5.12 1.64
CA GLY A 64 5.70 -3.94 2.45
C GLY A 64 4.21 -3.81 2.82
N ILE A 65 3.66 -2.60 2.65
CA ILE A 65 2.29 -2.26 3.03
C ILE A 65 1.27 -3.11 2.27
N GLY A 66 1.45 -3.31 0.97
CA GLY A 66 0.50 -4.07 0.17
C GLY A 66 0.43 -5.54 0.59
N ALA A 67 1.58 -6.15 0.91
CA ALA A 67 1.63 -7.50 1.49
C ALA A 67 0.89 -7.58 2.82
N ALA A 68 1.12 -6.64 3.74
CA ALA A 68 0.42 -6.59 5.03
C ALA A 68 -1.10 -6.46 4.85
N VAL A 69 -1.55 -5.66 3.89
CA VAL A 69 -2.97 -5.51 3.54
C VAL A 69 -3.53 -6.80 2.95
N ALA A 70 -2.81 -7.46 2.03
CA ALA A 70 -3.24 -8.72 1.43
C ALA A 70 -3.40 -9.83 2.48
N ILE A 71 -2.43 -9.97 3.39
CA ILE A 71 -2.46 -10.91 4.52
C ILE A 71 -3.68 -10.63 5.41
N ALA A 72 -3.88 -9.38 5.81
CA ALA A 72 -5.00 -8.99 6.66
C ALA A 72 -6.35 -9.22 5.98
N TYR A 73 -6.50 -8.89 4.69
CA TYR A 73 -7.72 -9.14 3.93
C TYR A 73 -8.07 -10.61 3.88
N ALA A 74 -7.09 -11.48 3.62
CA ALA A 74 -7.30 -12.92 3.62
C ALA A 74 -7.74 -13.43 5.00
N ARG A 75 -7.08 -12.99 6.07
CA ARG A 75 -7.45 -13.35 7.45
C ARG A 75 -8.81 -12.82 7.88
N GLU A 76 -9.27 -11.74 7.28
CA GLU A 76 -10.62 -11.20 7.49
C GLU A 76 -11.68 -11.86 6.59
N GLY A 77 -11.27 -12.79 5.73
CA GLY A 77 -12.16 -13.66 4.94
C GLY A 77 -12.33 -13.27 3.47
N ALA A 78 -11.50 -12.37 2.93
CA ALA A 78 -11.54 -11.96 1.53
C ALA A 78 -10.66 -12.86 0.63
N ASP A 79 -11.05 -13.03 -0.62
CA ASP A 79 -10.16 -13.53 -1.66
C ASP A 79 -9.36 -12.37 -2.26
N VAL A 80 -8.10 -12.61 -2.62
CA VAL A 80 -7.15 -11.55 -2.96
C VAL A 80 -6.42 -11.83 -4.27
N ALA A 81 -6.56 -10.92 -5.23
CA ALA A 81 -5.68 -10.79 -6.38
C ALA A 81 -4.57 -9.79 -6.05
N LEU A 82 -3.33 -10.15 -6.37
CA LEU A 82 -2.14 -9.37 -6.07
C LEU A 82 -1.32 -9.13 -7.34
N SER A 83 -0.95 -7.86 -7.53
CA SER A 83 -0.11 -7.40 -8.63
C SER A 83 1.21 -6.87 -8.12
N TYR A 84 2.27 -7.15 -8.86
CA TYR A 84 3.66 -6.89 -8.52
C TYR A 84 4.51 -6.98 -9.81
N LEU A 85 5.76 -6.57 -9.80
CA LEU A 85 6.68 -6.73 -10.93
C LEU A 85 7.22 -8.17 -10.98
N PRO A 86 7.50 -8.73 -12.18
CA PRO A 86 7.97 -10.12 -12.29
C PRO A 86 9.24 -10.46 -11.47
N GLU A 87 10.08 -9.47 -11.20
CA GLU A 87 11.30 -9.62 -10.40
C GLU A 87 11.04 -9.78 -8.89
N GLU A 88 9.83 -9.44 -8.42
CA GLU A 88 9.38 -9.56 -7.02
C GLU A 88 8.67 -10.91 -6.74
N GLU A 89 8.71 -11.85 -7.70
CA GLU A 89 7.99 -13.13 -7.63
C GLU A 89 8.34 -13.97 -6.39
N GLU A 90 9.55 -13.85 -5.84
CA GLU A 90 9.91 -14.55 -4.60
C GLU A 90 9.06 -14.09 -3.42
N ASP A 91 8.87 -12.78 -3.24
CA ASP A 91 8.09 -12.24 -2.14
C ASP A 91 6.59 -12.43 -2.37
N ALA A 92 6.13 -12.27 -3.61
CA ALA A 92 4.76 -12.57 -3.98
C ALA A 92 4.34 -14.00 -3.62
N LYS A 93 5.20 -15.00 -3.84
CA LYS A 93 4.93 -16.40 -3.46
C LYS A 93 4.72 -16.59 -1.96
N LYS A 94 5.44 -15.84 -1.13
CA LYS A 94 5.26 -15.88 0.34
C LYS A 94 3.89 -15.34 0.72
N VAL A 95 3.46 -14.23 0.10
CA VAL A 95 2.14 -13.64 0.35
C VAL A 95 1.01 -14.56 -0.16
N VAL A 96 1.16 -15.15 -1.34
CA VAL A 96 0.23 -16.16 -1.89
C VAL A 96 0.03 -17.31 -0.90
N ALA A 97 1.13 -17.88 -0.39
CA ALA A 97 1.06 -18.97 0.58
C ALA A 97 0.31 -18.58 1.86
N LEU A 98 0.50 -17.35 2.36
CA LEU A 98 -0.21 -16.86 3.56
C LEU A 98 -1.72 -16.63 3.32
N ILE A 99 -2.11 -16.23 2.10
CA ILE A 99 -3.52 -16.09 1.72
C ILE A 99 -4.18 -17.47 1.64
N GLU A 100 -3.50 -18.44 1.02
CA GLU A 100 -3.96 -19.83 0.92
C GLU A 100 -4.03 -20.51 2.30
N GLU A 101 -3.07 -20.24 3.20
CA GLU A 101 -3.08 -20.70 4.59
C GLU A 101 -4.31 -20.17 5.35
N ALA A 102 -4.76 -18.95 5.06
CA ALA A 102 -6.00 -18.39 5.59
C ALA A 102 -7.28 -19.01 4.97
N GLY A 103 -7.14 -19.98 4.06
CA GLY A 103 -8.25 -20.68 3.40
C GLY A 103 -8.94 -19.83 2.32
N ARG A 104 -8.24 -18.86 1.75
CA ARG A 104 -8.76 -17.92 0.74
C ARG A 104 -8.10 -18.15 -0.62
N THR A 105 -8.74 -17.66 -1.67
CA THR A 105 -8.17 -17.70 -3.03
C THR A 105 -7.14 -16.58 -3.20
N ALA A 106 -5.95 -16.95 -3.66
CA ALA A 106 -4.91 -16.03 -4.11
C ALA A 106 -4.81 -16.04 -5.65
N VAL A 107 -4.74 -14.87 -6.28
CA VAL A 107 -4.52 -14.74 -7.73
C VAL A 107 -3.31 -13.85 -7.99
N ALA A 108 -2.21 -14.45 -8.42
CA ALA A 108 -0.97 -13.74 -8.71
C ALA A 108 -0.94 -13.20 -10.14
N ILE A 109 -0.71 -11.89 -10.30
CA ILE A 109 -0.78 -11.19 -11.59
C ILE A 109 0.45 -10.28 -11.76
N PRO A 110 1.63 -10.84 -12.10
CA PRO A 110 2.83 -10.05 -12.31
C PRO A 110 2.77 -9.22 -13.60
N GLY A 111 3.30 -7.99 -13.54
CA GLY A 111 3.51 -7.11 -14.69
C GLY A 111 3.51 -5.62 -14.34
N ASP A 112 3.84 -4.79 -15.33
CA ASP A 112 4.08 -3.36 -15.13
C ASP A 112 2.80 -2.51 -15.31
N ILE A 113 2.34 -1.94 -14.20
CA ILE A 113 1.17 -1.05 -14.15
C ILE A 113 1.40 0.32 -14.80
N ALA A 114 2.64 0.69 -15.11
CA ALA A 114 2.97 1.94 -15.81
C ALA A 114 2.51 1.94 -17.29
N THR A 115 1.90 0.85 -17.76
CA THR A 115 1.21 0.78 -19.05
C THR A 115 -0.32 0.70 -18.90
N ALA A 116 -1.04 1.36 -19.82
CA ALA A 116 -2.49 1.37 -19.81
C ALA A 116 -3.08 0.01 -20.18
N GLU A 117 -2.39 -0.72 -21.06
CA GLU A 117 -2.75 -2.05 -21.54
C GLU A 117 -2.73 -3.05 -20.37
N PHE A 118 -1.60 -3.16 -19.66
CA PHE A 118 -1.48 -4.07 -18.53
C PHE A 118 -2.41 -3.67 -17.38
N SER A 119 -2.53 -2.38 -17.06
CA SER A 119 -3.45 -1.90 -16.02
C SER A 119 -4.91 -2.37 -16.24
N ARG A 120 -5.35 -2.45 -17.50
CA ARG A 120 -6.69 -2.96 -17.85
C ARG A 120 -6.75 -4.49 -17.78
N GLU A 121 -5.72 -5.15 -18.29
CA GLU A 121 -5.59 -6.60 -18.24
C GLU A 121 -5.56 -7.12 -16.80
N LEU A 122 -4.86 -6.42 -15.91
CA LEU A 122 -4.79 -6.72 -14.48
C LEU A 122 -6.19 -6.82 -13.87
N VAL A 123 -7.04 -5.81 -14.11
CA VAL A 123 -8.42 -5.82 -13.59
C VAL A 123 -9.22 -6.98 -14.17
N ALA A 124 -9.09 -7.24 -15.48
CA ALA A 124 -9.80 -8.35 -16.12
C ALA A 124 -9.39 -9.71 -15.51
N LYS A 125 -8.10 -9.94 -15.32
CA LYS A 125 -7.55 -11.14 -14.68
C LYS A 125 -7.99 -11.28 -13.22
N ALA A 126 -8.00 -10.18 -12.47
CA ALA A 126 -8.47 -10.18 -11.08
C ALA A 126 -9.95 -10.55 -10.99
N VAL A 127 -10.80 -9.96 -11.84
CA VAL A 127 -12.24 -10.27 -11.89
C VAL A 127 -12.48 -11.73 -12.23
N ASP A 128 -11.78 -12.26 -13.24
CA ASP A 128 -11.91 -13.65 -13.68
C ASP A 128 -11.45 -14.63 -12.58
N GLY A 129 -10.24 -14.42 -12.04
CA GLY A 129 -9.66 -15.31 -11.02
C GLY A 129 -10.41 -15.30 -9.69
N LEU A 130 -11.06 -14.19 -9.33
CA LEU A 130 -11.80 -14.06 -8.07
C LEU A 130 -13.31 -14.34 -8.21
N GLY A 131 -13.84 -14.33 -9.44
CA GLY A 131 -15.28 -14.41 -9.72
C GLY A 131 -16.05 -13.13 -9.39
N GLY A 132 -15.37 -11.98 -9.36
CA GLY A 132 -15.93 -10.68 -8.99
C GLY A 132 -14.89 -9.72 -8.42
N LEU A 133 -15.27 -8.47 -8.18
CA LEU A 133 -14.40 -7.45 -7.59
C LEU A 133 -15.23 -6.43 -6.80
N ASP A 134 -14.85 -6.16 -5.56
CA ASP A 134 -15.53 -5.19 -4.69
C ASP A 134 -14.59 -4.42 -3.74
N ILE A 135 -13.29 -4.73 -3.74
CA ILE A 135 -12.23 -3.92 -3.11
C ILE A 135 -11.13 -3.68 -4.15
N VAL A 136 -10.72 -2.43 -4.31
CA VAL A 136 -9.54 -2.05 -5.11
C VAL A 136 -8.59 -1.25 -4.24
N VAL A 137 -7.35 -1.71 -4.11
CA VAL A 137 -6.29 -1.01 -3.40
C VAL A 137 -5.20 -0.63 -4.41
N ASN A 138 -5.13 0.67 -4.73
CA ASN A 138 -4.03 1.21 -5.52
C ASN A 138 -2.89 1.58 -4.56
N ASN A 139 -1.98 0.64 -4.35
CA ASN A 139 -0.89 0.75 -3.39
C ASN A 139 0.51 0.82 -4.01
N ALA A 140 0.74 0.10 -5.10
CA ALA A 140 2.01 0.16 -5.85
C ALA A 140 2.46 1.60 -6.10
N GLY A 141 3.75 1.86 -5.95
CA GLY A 141 4.32 3.17 -6.18
C GLY A 141 5.82 3.10 -6.41
N LYS A 142 6.31 4.07 -7.17
CA LYS A 142 7.73 4.35 -7.39
C LYS A 142 8.13 5.60 -6.61
N GLN A 143 9.28 5.53 -5.97
CA GLN A 143 9.92 6.61 -5.23
C GLN A 143 11.43 6.53 -5.48
N GLN A 144 12.04 7.63 -5.88
CA GLN A 144 13.49 7.80 -6.00
C GLN A 144 13.86 9.16 -5.42
N ASN A 145 14.99 9.25 -4.73
CA ASN A 145 15.45 10.50 -4.14
C ASN A 145 16.48 11.21 -5.03
N PHE A 146 16.40 12.55 -5.12
CA PHE A 146 17.30 13.40 -5.89
C PHE A 146 17.58 14.69 -5.13
N ASP A 147 18.85 15.09 -5.01
CA ASP A 147 19.23 16.30 -4.25
C ASP A 147 18.80 17.60 -4.93
N SER A 148 18.68 17.61 -6.26
CA SER A 148 18.23 18.76 -7.05
C SER A 148 17.12 18.39 -8.01
N LEU A 149 16.27 19.38 -8.33
CA LEU A 149 15.29 19.27 -9.41
C LEU A 149 15.96 19.04 -10.77
N GLU A 150 17.18 19.55 -10.97
CA GLU A 150 17.95 19.41 -12.21
C GLU A 150 18.44 17.97 -12.45
N ASP A 151 18.49 17.14 -11.39
CA ASP A 151 18.94 15.74 -11.48
C ASP A 151 17.78 14.80 -11.86
N ILE A 152 16.54 15.28 -11.80
CA ILE A 152 15.35 14.52 -12.17
C ILE A 152 15.18 14.61 -13.70
N SER A 153 15.46 13.51 -14.40
CA SER A 153 15.23 13.45 -15.84
C SER A 153 13.74 13.46 -16.17
N ASP A 154 13.41 13.86 -17.41
CA ASP A 154 12.03 13.80 -17.92
C ASP A 154 11.47 12.36 -17.85
N GLU A 155 12.30 11.36 -18.10
CA GLU A 155 11.93 9.94 -18.03
C GLU A 155 11.62 9.50 -16.60
N GLU A 156 12.43 9.89 -15.61
CA GLU A 156 12.18 9.57 -14.20
C GLU A 156 10.90 10.26 -13.69
N PHE A 157 10.70 11.52 -14.06
CA PHE A 157 9.47 12.24 -13.74
C PHE A 157 8.25 11.53 -14.35
N ASP A 158 8.31 11.18 -15.64
CA ASP A 158 7.22 10.51 -16.36
C ASP A 158 6.91 9.12 -15.78
N VAL A 159 7.92 8.28 -15.53
CA VAL A 159 7.69 6.93 -15.00
C VAL A 159 7.14 6.96 -13.57
N THR A 160 7.57 7.91 -12.74
CA THR A 160 7.01 8.09 -11.38
C THR A 160 5.55 8.52 -11.45
N PHE A 161 5.19 9.44 -12.35
CA PHE A 161 3.77 9.79 -12.59
C PHE A 161 2.96 8.64 -13.19
N LYS A 162 3.51 7.91 -14.15
CA LYS A 162 2.83 6.78 -14.78
C LYS A 162 2.51 5.70 -13.76
N THR A 163 3.47 5.36 -12.91
CA THR A 163 3.31 4.36 -11.85
C THR A 163 2.33 4.83 -10.78
N ASN A 164 2.46 6.07 -10.30
CA ASN A 164 1.72 6.49 -9.09
C ASN A 164 0.34 7.07 -9.42
N VAL A 165 0.18 7.74 -10.56
CA VAL A 165 -1.04 8.50 -10.90
C VAL A 165 -1.78 7.87 -12.09
N TYR A 166 -1.08 7.59 -13.19
CA TYR A 166 -1.75 7.08 -14.40
C TYR A 166 -2.26 5.65 -14.18
N ALA A 167 -1.45 4.78 -13.56
CA ALA A 167 -1.86 3.43 -13.21
C ALA A 167 -3.09 3.42 -12.30
N MET A 168 -3.09 4.22 -11.23
CA MET A 168 -4.26 4.38 -10.36
C MET A 168 -5.50 4.77 -11.18
N PHE A 169 -5.37 5.73 -12.10
CA PHE A 169 -6.46 6.13 -12.98
C PHE A 169 -6.93 4.99 -13.89
N TRP A 170 -6.02 4.30 -14.57
CA TRP A 170 -6.35 3.22 -15.52
C TRP A 170 -7.00 2.03 -14.82
N ILE A 171 -6.42 1.57 -13.71
CA ILE A 171 -6.92 0.47 -12.89
C ILE A 171 -8.28 0.83 -12.34
N THR A 172 -8.42 2.00 -11.70
CA THR A 172 -9.70 2.43 -11.12
C THR A 172 -10.77 2.50 -12.20
N LYS A 173 -10.49 3.13 -13.34
CA LYS A 173 -11.43 3.24 -14.47
C LYS A 173 -11.84 1.87 -15.00
N ALA A 174 -10.90 0.94 -15.14
CA ALA A 174 -11.17 -0.42 -15.60
C ALA A 174 -11.98 -1.23 -14.58
N ALA A 175 -11.83 -0.96 -13.28
CA ALA A 175 -12.57 -1.65 -12.22
C ALA A 175 -14.03 -1.20 -12.10
N LEU A 176 -14.35 0.08 -12.39
CA LEU A 176 -15.69 0.65 -12.17
C LEU A 176 -16.87 -0.19 -12.74
N PRO A 177 -16.80 -0.82 -13.93
CA PRO A 177 -17.88 -1.66 -14.45
C PRO A 177 -18.18 -2.90 -13.59
N HIS A 178 -17.23 -3.32 -12.75
CA HIS A 178 -17.33 -4.52 -11.91
C HIS A 178 -17.74 -4.19 -10.46
N LEU A 179 -17.54 -2.95 -10.02
CA LEU A 179 -17.85 -2.51 -8.67
C LEU A 179 -19.36 -2.28 -8.47
N LYS A 180 -19.91 -2.88 -7.42
CA LYS A 180 -21.33 -2.76 -7.02
C LYS A 180 -21.49 -1.80 -5.83
N PRO A 181 -22.70 -1.32 -5.52
CA PRO A 181 -22.96 -0.63 -4.25
C PRO A 181 -22.43 -1.45 -3.06
N GLY A 182 -21.72 -0.81 -2.14
CA GLY A 182 -20.96 -1.44 -1.06
C GLY A 182 -19.48 -1.64 -1.34
N SER A 183 -19.02 -1.42 -2.58
CA SER A 183 -17.59 -1.54 -2.93
C SER A 183 -16.75 -0.41 -2.33
N SER A 184 -15.44 -0.67 -2.18
CA SER A 184 -14.48 0.28 -1.63
C SER A 184 -13.24 0.39 -2.51
N ILE A 185 -12.83 1.62 -2.82
CA ILE A 185 -11.53 1.94 -3.42
C ILE A 185 -10.68 2.62 -2.36
N ILE A 186 -9.45 2.15 -2.19
CA ILE A 186 -8.50 2.70 -1.22
C ILE A 186 -7.21 3.00 -1.96
N ASN A 187 -6.75 4.24 -1.88
CA ASN A 187 -5.51 4.66 -2.53
C ASN A 187 -4.43 4.95 -1.49
N THR A 188 -3.19 4.54 -1.77
CA THR A 188 -2.07 4.78 -0.86
C THR A 188 -1.35 6.07 -1.24
N SER A 189 -1.55 7.10 -0.42
CA SER A 189 -0.82 8.37 -0.50
C SER A 189 0.46 8.31 0.35
N SER A 190 0.84 9.41 0.98
CA SER A 190 1.98 9.54 1.88
C SER A 190 1.87 10.84 2.68
N ILE A 191 2.53 10.90 3.83
CA ILE A 191 2.83 12.16 4.54
C ILE A 191 3.50 13.19 3.61
N GLN A 192 4.24 12.74 2.59
CA GLN A 192 4.88 13.58 1.56
C GLN A 192 3.88 14.44 0.76
N ALA A 193 2.59 14.08 0.73
CA ALA A 193 1.55 14.92 0.14
C ALA A 193 1.28 16.22 0.93
N TYR A 194 1.68 16.25 2.21
CA TYR A 194 1.42 17.34 3.15
C TYR A 194 2.70 17.99 3.68
N ALA A 195 3.75 17.20 3.86
CA ALA A 195 5.08 17.62 4.28
C ALA A 195 6.11 17.12 3.25
N PRO A 196 6.18 17.75 2.05
CA PRO A 196 7.09 17.32 1.00
C PRO A 196 8.56 17.57 1.38
N SER A 197 9.38 16.54 1.29
CA SER A 197 10.83 16.63 1.45
C SER A 197 11.49 17.21 0.19
N PRO A 198 12.54 18.04 0.32
CA PRO A 198 13.23 18.64 -0.84
C PRO A 198 13.77 17.62 -1.84
N ASN A 199 14.15 16.43 -1.37
CA ASN A 199 14.73 15.38 -2.22
C ASN A 199 13.70 14.46 -2.90
N LEU A 200 12.40 14.71 -2.71
CA LEU A 200 11.30 13.85 -3.20
C LEU A 200 10.23 14.63 -3.97
N VAL A 201 10.59 15.73 -4.64
CA VAL A 201 9.63 16.67 -5.28
C VAL A 201 8.62 15.98 -6.20
N HIS A 202 9.10 15.20 -7.16
CA HIS A 202 8.26 14.52 -8.14
C HIS A 202 7.36 13.45 -7.47
N TYR A 203 7.92 12.63 -6.58
CA TYR A 203 7.16 11.68 -5.77
C TYR A 203 6.06 12.35 -4.93
N ALA A 204 6.41 13.37 -4.14
CA ALA A 204 5.47 14.10 -3.29
C ALA A 204 4.32 14.70 -4.11
N THR A 205 4.62 15.21 -5.30
CA THR A 205 3.60 15.73 -6.25
C THR A 205 2.61 14.63 -6.67
N THR A 206 3.09 13.41 -6.91
CA THR A 206 2.17 12.28 -7.20
C THR A 206 1.27 11.94 -6.02
N LYS A 207 1.78 11.99 -4.79
CA LYS A 207 1.02 11.69 -3.57
C LYS A 207 -0.03 12.77 -3.27
N ALA A 208 0.29 14.05 -3.49
CA ALA A 208 -0.71 15.12 -3.48
C ALA A 208 -1.78 14.93 -4.57
N SER A 209 -1.38 14.49 -5.77
CA SER A 209 -2.31 14.18 -6.86
C SER A 209 -3.27 13.03 -6.52
N ILE A 210 -2.78 11.99 -5.85
CA ILE A 210 -3.59 10.88 -5.34
C ILE A 210 -4.66 11.37 -4.35
N ASN A 211 -4.30 12.29 -3.44
CA ASN A 211 -5.26 12.88 -2.49
C ASN A 211 -6.38 13.64 -3.22
N ALA A 212 -6.01 14.52 -4.16
CA ALA A 212 -6.96 15.31 -4.92
C ALA A 212 -7.87 14.44 -5.79
N PHE A 213 -7.29 13.46 -6.50
CA PHE A 213 -8.03 12.50 -7.32
C PHE A 213 -9.07 11.74 -6.48
N SER A 214 -8.66 11.22 -5.32
CA SER A 214 -9.51 10.43 -4.44
C SER A 214 -10.69 11.22 -3.90
N LYS A 215 -10.47 12.47 -3.47
CA LYS A 215 -11.53 13.38 -2.99
C LYS A 215 -12.55 13.71 -4.07
N GLY A 216 -12.09 13.98 -5.30
CA GLY A 216 -12.98 14.22 -6.43
C GLY A 216 -13.79 12.98 -6.82
N LEU A 217 -13.12 11.83 -6.91
CA LEU A 217 -13.76 10.56 -7.29
C LEU A 217 -14.75 10.09 -6.22
N ALA A 218 -14.45 10.30 -4.93
CA ALA A 218 -15.34 9.97 -3.83
C ALA A 218 -16.71 10.65 -4.00
N GLN A 219 -16.74 11.94 -4.31
CA GLN A 219 -17.98 12.67 -4.56
C GLN A 219 -18.74 12.13 -5.78
N GLN A 220 -18.02 11.75 -6.84
CA GLN A 220 -18.63 11.20 -8.05
C GLN A 220 -19.25 9.81 -7.81
N LEU A 221 -18.64 8.99 -6.94
CA LEU A 221 -19.02 7.59 -6.74
C LEU A 221 -19.92 7.37 -5.53
N ALA A 222 -19.99 8.32 -4.57
CA ALA A 222 -20.85 8.21 -3.40
C ALA A 222 -22.34 7.98 -3.75
N PRO A 223 -22.96 8.69 -4.73
CA PRO A 223 -24.35 8.40 -5.13
C PRO A 223 -24.56 7.00 -5.71
N LYS A 224 -23.49 6.32 -6.14
CA LYS A 224 -23.51 4.92 -6.63
C LYS A 224 -23.26 3.90 -5.51
N GLY A 225 -23.11 4.35 -4.27
CA GLY A 225 -22.82 3.51 -3.12
C GLY A 225 -21.39 2.94 -3.10
N ILE A 226 -20.44 3.56 -3.82
CA ILE A 226 -19.04 3.15 -3.82
C ILE A 226 -18.23 4.19 -3.04
N ARG A 227 -17.44 3.73 -2.07
CA ARG A 227 -16.60 4.60 -1.24
C ARG A 227 -15.20 4.68 -1.84
N VAL A 228 -14.60 5.87 -1.77
CA VAL A 228 -13.20 6.10 -2.16
C VAL A 228 -12.52 6.81 -1.01
N ASN A 229 -11.46 6.24 -0.47
CA ASN A 229 -10.70 6.81 0.64
C ASN A 229 -9.20 6.66 0.40
N VAL A 230 -8.42 7.31 1.24
CA VAL A 230 -6.96 7.33 1.16
C VAL A 230 -6.38 6.88 2.49
N VAL A 231 -5.27 6.13 2.43
CA VAL A 231 -4.36 5.95 3.57
C VAL A 231 -3.10 6.75 3.28
N ALA A 232 -2.63 7.55 4.24
CA ALA A 232 -1.40 8.32 4.15
C ALA A 232 -0.40 7.81 5.20
N PRO A 233 0.53 6.91 4.81
CA PRO A 233 1.58 6.43 5.68
C PRO A 233 2.61 7.52 5.99
N GLY A 234 3.22 7.44 7.17
CA GLY A 234 4.47 8.15 7.50
C GLY A 234 5.71 7.34 7.06
N PRO A 235 6.82 7.40 7.82
CA PRO A 235 7.98 6.56 7.56
C PRO A 235 7.68 5.10 7.96
N ILE A 236 7.49 4.25 6.95
CA ILE A 236 7.24 2.80 7.13
C ILE A 236 8.41 2.03 6.56
N TRP A 237 8.93 1.07 7.32
CA TRP A 237 10.04 0.24 6.90
C TRP A 237 9.60 -0.74 5.81
N THR A 238 10.10 -0.53 4.58
CA THR A 238 9.77 -1.32 3.38
C THR A 238 10.96 -1.32 2.40
N PRO A 239 11.00 -2.26 1.44
CA PRO A 239 12.04 -2.30 0.40
C PRO A 239 12.11 -1.03 -0.45
N LEU A 240 10.99 -0.31 -0.60
CA LEU A 240 10.95 0.97 -1.32
C LEU A 240 11.96 1.98 -0.77
N GLN A 241 12.22 1.99 0.54
CA GLN A 241 13.17 2.94 1.14
C GLN A 241 14.61 2.58 0.77
N THR A 242 14.94 1.28 0.75
CA THR A 242 16.28 0.76 0.44
C THR A 242 16.57 0.70 -1.06
N ALA A 243 15.53 0.71 -1.89
CA ALA A 243 15.60 0.70 -3.35
C ALA A 243 15.66 2.12 -3.96
N GLY A 244 16.32 3.06 -3.29
CA GLY A 244 16.48 4.44 -3.74
C GLY A 244 15.41 5.41 -3.22
N GLY A 245 14.45 4.96 -2.41
CA GLY A 245 13.46 5.85 -1.79
C GLY A 245 14.07 6.80 -0.76
N GLN A 246 15.14 6.40 -0.09
CA GLN A 246 15.96 7.24 0.80
C GLN A 246 17.44 7.12 0.44
N PRO A 247 18.25 8.13 0.77
CA PRO A 247 19.70 7.98 0.85
C PRO A 247 20.07 6.84 1.82
N GLU A 248 21.07 6.03 1.46
CA GLU A 248 21.53 4.88 2.27
C GLU A 248 21.94 5.30 3.69
N ASP A 249 22.60 6.44 3.82
CA ASP A 249 23.09 6.99 5.10
C ASP A 249 21.99 7.58 5.99
N ALA A 250 20.80 7.84 5.43
CA ALA A 250 19.62 8.29 6.18
C ALA A 250 18.80 7.13 6.76
N LEU A 251 19.01 5.89 6.28
CA LEU A 251 18.24 4.72 6.73
C LEU A 251 18.40 4.45 8.23
N PRO A 252 19.60 4.51 8.86
CA PRO A 252 19.77 4.25 10.28
C PRO A 252 18.91 5.11 11.22
N GLU A 253 18.55 6.32 10.81
CA GLU A 253 17.74 7.27 11.60
C GLU A 253 16.27 7.32 11.11
N PHE A 254 15.88 6.41 10.21
CA PHE A 254 14.59 6.47 9.53
C PHE A 254 13.41 6.34 10.51
N GLY A 255 12.63 7.41 10.61
CA GLY A 255 11.41 7.50 11.43
C GLY A 255 11.65 7.82 12.91
N GLU A 256 12.90 8.02 13.35
CA GLU A 256 13.22 8.46 14.71
C GLU A 256 12.68 9.87 15.02
N ASP A 257 12.46 10.67 13.99
CA ASP A 257 11.91 12.03 14.06
C ASP A 257 10.39 12.07 14.30
N THR A 258 9.71 10.93 14.19
CA THR A 258 8.28 10.83 14.53
C THR A 258 8.05 10.98 16.03
N PRO A 259 6.87 11.46 16.46
CA PRO A 259 6.52 11.47 17.90
C PRO A 259 6.56 10.10 18.60
N LEU A 260 6.45 8.98 17.87
CA LEU A 260 6.65 7.64 18.41
C LEU A 260 8.13 7.21 18.49
N GLY A 261 9.05 7.97 17.88
CA GLY A 261 10.49 7.74 17.93
C GLY A 261 10.97 6.51 17.16
N ARG A 262 10.22 6.06 16.15
CA ARG A 262 10.56 4.91 15.30
C ARG A 262 9.83 4.94 13.96
N ALA A 263 10.37 4.23 12.96
CA ALA A 263 9.60 3.85 11.80
C ALA A 263 8.40 2.95 12.18
N GLY A 264 7.32 3.09 11.43
CA GLY A 264 6.22 2.13 11.47
C GLY A 264 6.58 0.85 10.72
N GLN A 265 5.93 -0.25 11.08
CA GLN A 265 5.99 -1.51 10.33
C GLN A 265 4.76 -1.67 9.42
N PRO A 266 4.85 -2.36 8.27
CA PRO A 266 3.72 -2.60 7.39
C PRO A 266 2.49 -3.20 8.09
N ALA A 267 2.70 -4.07 9.08
CA ALA A 267 1.64 -4.65 9.91
C ALA A 267 0.71 -3.59 10.54
N GLU A 268 1.25 -2.41 10.88
CA GLU A 268 0.52 -1.33 11.54
C GLU A 268 -0.41 -0.56 10.58
N LEU A 269 -0.22 -0.73 9.28
CA LEU A 269 -1.08 -0.12 8.25
C LEU A 269 -2.32 -0.97 7.97
N ALA A 270 -2.18 -2.30 8.06
CA ALA A 270 -3.25 -3.23 7.70
C ALA A 270 -4.61 -2.95 8.37
N PRO A 271 -4.71 -2.63 9.68
CA PRO A 271 -5.99 -2.29 10.31
C PRO A 271 -6.73 -1.12 9.65
N ALA A 272 -6.01 -0.10 9.16
CA ALA A 272 -6.59 1.06 8.48
C ALA A 272 -7.26 0.65 7.16
N TYR A 273 -6.59 -0.19 6.36
CA TYR A 273 -7.16 -0.71 5.11
C TYR A 273 -8.37 -1.60 5.37
N VAL A 274 -8.32 -2.49 6.37
CA VAL A 274 -9.48 -3.33 6.71
C VAL A 274 -10.66 -2.48 7.16
N PHE A 275 -10.44 -1.48 8.01
CA PHE A 275 -11.49 -0.55 8.43
C PHE A 275 -12.12 0.13 7.20
N LEU A 276 -11.30 0.71 6.32
CA LEU A 276 -11.77 1.41 5.13
C LEU A 276 -12.44 0.48 4.12
N ALA A 277 -12.06 -0.79 4.02
CA ALA A 277 -12.71 -1.76 3.14
C ALA A 277 -14.03 -2.29 3.69
N SER A 278 -14.16 -2.42 5.01
CA SER A 278 -15.32 -2.99 5.69
C SER A 278 -16.55 -2.06 5.68
N ASN A 279 -17.71 -2.59 6.08
CA ASN A 279 -18.93 -1.80 6.26
C ASN A 279 -18.91 -0.93 7.54
N GLU A 280 -17.93 -1.11 8.42
CA GLU A 280 -17.76 -0.32 9.65
C GLU A 280 -17.49 1.17 9.32
N SER A 281 -16.90 1.42 8.15
CA SER A 281 -16.60 2.75 7.62
C SER A 281 -17.66 3.25 6.62
N SER A 282 -18.92 2.83 6.77
CA SER A 282 -20.01 3.16 5.83
C SER A 282 -20.26 4.65 5.62
N TYR A 283 -19.87 5.51 6.58
CA TYR A 283 -19.98 6.97 6.50
C TYR A 283 -18.63 7.68 6.29
N VAL A 284 -17.57 6.93 5.97
CA VAL A 284 -16.23 7.46 5.66
C VAL A 284 -16.04 7.45 4.15
N VAL A 285 -16.05 8.63 3.54
CA VAL A 285 -15.96 8.82 2.08
C VAL A 285 -15.15 10.07 1.77
N GLY A 286 -14.14 9.93 0.91
CA GLY A 286 -13.24 11.03 0.54
C GLY A 286 -12.21 11.40 1.61
N GLU A 287 -12.08 10.57 2.65
CA GLU A 287 -11.21 10.83 3.79
C GLU A 287 -9.76 10.40 3.52
N THR A 288 -8.81 11.03 4.22
CA THR A 288 -7.41 10.58 4.26
C THR A 288 -7.05 10.16 5.67
N LEU A 289 -6.94 8.85 5.89
CA LEU A 289 -6.55 8.29 7.16
C LEU A 289 -5.03 8.26 7.30
N ASN A 290 -4.50 9.07 8.22
CA ASN A 290 -3.06 9.16 8.46
C ASN A 290 -2.58 8.05 9.42
N VAL A 291 -1.55 7.32 9.03
CA VAL A 291 -0.88 6.29 9.85
C VAL A 291 0.62 6.60 9.83
N ASN A 292 1.04 7.58 10.64
CA ASN A 292 2.29 8.31 10.43
C ASN A 292 3.10 8.57 11.71
N GLY A 293 2.86 7.81 12.78
CA GLY A 293 3.61 7.96 14.03
C GLY A 293 3.36 9.27 14.79
N GLY A 294 2.29 10.01 14.46
CA GLY A 294 1.90 11.23 15.15
C GLY A 294 2.35 12.52 14.47
N MET A 295 2.93 12.43 13.26
CA MET A 295 3.29 13.62 12.48
C MET A 295 2.05 14.47 12.15
N PRO A 296 2.10 15.80 12.37
CA PRO A 296 0.97 16.67 12.05
C PRO A 296 0.65 16.70 10.54
N THR A 297 -0.63 16.62 10.19
CA THR A 297 -1.14 16.79 8.82
C THR A 297 -2.35 17.73 8.80
N PRO A 298 -2.55 18.51 7.72
CA PRO A 298 -3.75 19.34 7.52
C PRO A 298 -5.05 18.56 7.45
#